data_AF-A0A7S1CMC1-F1
#
_entry.id   AF-A0A7S1CMC1-F1
#
_cell.length_a   1.000
_cell.length_b   1.000
_cell.length_c   1.000
_cell.angle_alpha   90.00
_cell.angle_beta   90.00
_cell.angle_gamma   90.00
#
_symmetry.space_group_name_H-M   'P 1'
#
loop_
_entity.id
_entity.type
_entity.pdbx_description
1 polymer ?
#
loop_
_entity_poly.entity_id
_entity_poly.type
_entity_poly.pdbx_seq_one_letter_code
_entity_poly.pdbx_strand_id
1 'polypeptide(L)'
;GDMLQSVGVCIAAALIWWRPQYRLADPICTFVFSLLVLWSTFSLLRQAFMVLLNAVPQGIATERLIADIASVRGVKDIHDWHLWDIAAGRAALSVHLVTSEPREALQRVQEICRRHGIRHTTIQCEEHGTSDMANCLAFNQVCSVGRESGGVEAQ
;
A
#
# COMPACT_ATOMS: atom_id res chain seq x y z
N GLY A 1 -20.62 0.32 1.32
CA GLY A 1 -20.84 1.13 2.53
C GLY A 1 -21.92 2.16 2.32
N ASP A 2 -21.92 2.80 1.16
CA ASP A 2 -22.68 4.03 0.92
C ASP A 2 -24.19 3.84 0.87
N MET A 3 -24.70 2.75 0.27
CA MET A 3 -26.15 2.52 0.22
C MET A 3 -26.79 2.30 1.60
N LEU A 4 -26.15 1.51 2.48
CA LEU A 4 -26.63 1.28 3.84
C LEU A 4 -26.61 2.56 4.67
N GLN A 5 -25.58 3.38 4.48
CA GLN A 5 -25.45 4.65 5.15
C GLN A 5 -26.51 5.66 4.66
N SER A 6 -26.72 5.77 3.34
CA SER A 6 -27.78 6.62 2.77
C SER A 6 -29.17 6.19 3.20
N VAL A 7 -29.47 4.88 3.21
CA VAL A 7 -30.75 4.34 3.68
C VAL A 7 -30.95 4.63 5.17
N GLY A 8 -29.90 4.49 6.00
CA GLY A 8 -29.95 4.83 7.43
C GLY A 8 -30.27 6.32 7.66
N VAL A 9 -29.67 7.22 6.88
CA VAL A 9 -29.95 8.67 6.94
C VAL A 9 -31.39 8.97 6.50
N CYS A 10 -31.88 8.34 5.42
CA CYS A 10 -33.26 8.53 4.96
C CYS A 10 -34.30 8.07 5.99
N ILE A 11 -34.07 6.93 6.66
CA ILE A 11 -34.97 6.42 7.70
C ILE A 11 -34.98 7.35 8.92
N ALA A 12 -33.80 7.83 9.35
CA ALA A 12 -33.70 8.79 10.44
C ALA A 12 -34.43 10.11 10.13
N ALA A 13 -34.25 10.66 8.92
CA ALA A 13 -34.95 11.86 8.47
C ALA A 13 -36.48 11.67 8.41
N ALA A 14 -36.97 10.51 7.94
CA ALA A 14 -38.39 10.19 7.89
C ALA A 14 -39.01 10.08 9.30
N LEU A 15 -38.28 9.50 10.25
CA LEU A 15 -38.70 9.38 11.65
C LEU A 15 -38.86 10.75 12.33
N ILE A 16 -37.96 11.70 12.05
CA ILE A 16 -38.04 13.09 12.56
C ILE A 16 -39.26 13.81 12.00
N TRP A 17 -39.50 13.68 10.69
CA TRP A 17 -40.61 14.35 10.01
C TRP A 17 -41.99 13.89 10.55
N TRP A 18 -42.10 12.62 10.94
CA TRP A 18 -43.38 12.06 11.36
C TRP A 18 -43.84 12.50 12.77
N ARG A 19 -42.91 12.92 13.66
CA ARG A 19 -43.22 13.29 15.05
C ARG A 19 -42.48 14.56 15.52
N PRO A 20 -42.86 15.76 15.01
CA PRO A 20 -42.21 17.04 15.36
C PRO A 20 -42.51 17.57 16.77
N GLN A 21 -43.20 16.80 17.62
CA GLN A 21 -43.79 17.27 18.89
C GLN A 21 -42.82 17.18 20.08
N TYR A 22 -41.61 16.66 19.85
CA TYR A 22 -40.55 16.52 20.84
C TYR A 22 -39.45 17.55 20.57
N ARG A 23 -39.41 18.65 21.33
CA ARG A 23 -38.36 19.70 21.20
C ARG A 23 -36.92 19.17 21.38
N LEU A 24 -36.76 18.01 22.04
CA LEU A 24 -35.47 17.33 22.22
C LEU A 24 -35.11 16.37 21.06
N ALA A 25 -36.05 16.04 20.17
CA ALA A 25 -35.78 15.11 19.07
C ALA A 25 -34.79 15.70 18.06
N ASP A 26 -34.86 17.00 17.81
CA ASP A 26 -33.99 17.71 16.87
C ASP A 26 -32.48 17.65 17.26
N PRO A 27 -32.09 18.01 18.51
CA PRO A 27 -30.70 17.84 18.94
C PRO A 27 -30.22 16.38 18.99
N ILE A 28 -31.06 15.43 19.41
CA ILE A 28 -30.69 14.01 19.45
C ILE A 28 -30.42 13.48 18.05
N CYS A 29 -31.29 13.81 17.09
CA CYS A 29 -31.13 13.37 15.71
C CYS A 29 -29.91 14.01 15.05
N THR A 30 -29.63 15.28 15.33
CA THR A 30 -28.41 15.95 14.88
C THR A 30 -27.15 15.27 15.42
N PHE A 31 -27.18 14.83 16.69
CA PHE A 31 -26.06 14.12 17.31
C PHE A 31 -25.83 12.75 16.69
N VAL A 32 -26.90 11.98 16.46
CA VAL A 32 -26.84 10.68 15.80
C VAL A 32 -26.32 10.83 14.37
N PHE A 33 -26.86 11.78 13.60
CA PHE A 33 -26.40 12.06 12.25
C PHE A 33 -24.92 12.47 12.21
N SER A 34 -24.49 13.34 13.13
CA SER A 34 -23.09 13.75 13.25
C SER A 34 -22.17 12.55 13.54
N LEU A 35 -22.57 11.63 14.42
CA LEU A 35 -21.81 10.41 14.70
C LEU A 35 -21.71 9.50 13.47
N LEU A 36 -22.81 9.32 12.74
CA LEU A 36 -22.84 8.51 11.51
C LEU A 36 -21.92 9.08 10.43
N VAL A 37 -22.00 10.40 10.21
CA VAL A 37 -21.13 11.09 9.26
C VAL A 37 -19.67 10.97 9.71
N LEU A 38 -19.36 11.24 10.99
CA LEU A 38 -18.01 11.15 11.52
C LEU A 38 -17.40 9.76 11.32
N TRP A 39 -18.17 8.69 11.60
CA TRP A 39 -17.72 7.31 11.39
C TRP A 39 -17.37 7.04 9.93
N SER A 40 -18.26 7.44 9.01
CA SER A 40 -18.04 7.22 7.58
C SER A 40 -16.84 7.99 7.03
N THR A 41 -16.72 9.26 7.43
CA THR A 41 -15.62 10.13 7.04
C THR A 41 -14.31 9.59 7.59
N PHE A 42 -14.28 9.07 8.82
CA PHE A 42 -13.07 8.51 9.40
C PHE A 42 -12.53 7.31 8.60
N SER A 43 -13.42 6.41 8.14
CA SER A 43 -13.02 5.27 7.28
C SER A 43 -12.43 5.75 5.96
N LEU A 44 -13.09 6.70 5.29
CA LEU A 44 -12.63 7.26 4.02
C LEU A 44 -11.31 8.02 4.20
N LEU A 45 -11.20 8.80 5.28
CA LEU A 45 -10.02 9.58 5.61
C LEU A 45 -8.82 8.66 5.89
N ARG A 46 -9.02 7.54 6.60
CA ARG A 46 -7.96 6.52 6.80
C ARG A 46 -7.48 5.93 5.48
N GLN A 47 -8.38 5.67 4.53
CA GLN A 47 -7.99 5.18 3.20
C GLN A 47 -7.19 6.24 2.44
N ALA A 48 -7.62 7.50 2.47
CA ALA A 48 -6.89 8.60 1.86
C ALA A 48 -5.50 8.76 2.49
N PHE A 49 -5.38 8.65 3.82
CA PHE A 49 -4.09 8.67 4.51
C PHE A 49 -3.19 7.49 4.11
N MET A 50 -3.72 6.29 3.93
CA MET A 50 -2.93 5.14 3.47
C MET A 50 -2.34 5.36 2.07
N VAL A 51 -3.11 5.97 1.17
CA VAL A 51 -2.62 6.35 -0.17
C VAL A 51 -1.58 7.47 -0.06
N LEU A 52 -1.85 8.52 0.73
CA LEU A 52 -0.92 9.64 0.91
C LEU A 52 0.40 9.23 1.55
N LEU A 53 0.37 8.26 2.47
CA LEU A 53 1.56 7.73 3.13
C LEU A 53 2.31 6.70 2.28
N ASN A 54 1.91 6.49 1.01
CA ASN A 54 2.50 5.49 0.11
C ASN A 54 2.57 4.10 0.77
N ALA A 55 1.51 3.72 1.50
CA ALA A 55 1.48 2.43 2.18
C ALA A 55 1.65 1.29 1.17
N VAL A 56 2.31 0.22 1.62
CA VAL A 56 2.52 -0.99 0.81
C VAL A 56 1.16 -1.56 0.40
N PRO A 57 0.92 -1.82 -0.90
CA PRO A 57 -0.35 -2.32 -1.38
C PRO A 57 -0.70 -3.67 -0.73
N GLN A 58 -1.91 -3.75 -0.15
CA GLN A 58 -2.39 -4.97 0.48
C GLN A 58 -2.65 -6.04 -0.59
N GLY A 59 -1.95 -7.17 -0.50
CA GLY A 59 -2.15 -8.33 -1.39
C GLY A 59 -0.98 -8.67 -2.32
N ILE A 60 0.07 -7.85 -2.39
CA ILE A 60 1.30 -8.22 -3.09
C ILE A 60 2.23 -8.95 -2.10
N ALA A 61 2.56 -10.20 -2.41
CA ALA A 61 3.56 -10.96 -1.65
C ALA A 61 4.96 -10.48 -2.05
N THR A 62 5.41 -9.38 -1.43
CA THR A 62 6.69 -8.71 -1.74
C THR A 62 7.87 -9.69 -1.72
N GLU A 63 7.90 -10.61 -0.77
CA GLU A 63 8.94 -11.64 -0.68
C GLU A 63 9.00 -12.53 -1.94
N ARG A 64 7.83 -12.93 -2.46
CA ARG A 64 7.75 -13.73 -3.70
C ARG A 64 8.14 -12.91 -4.92
N LEU A 65 7.71 -11.65 -4.98
CA LEU A 65 8.10 -10.74 -6.06
C LEU A 65 9.62 -10.59 -6.13
N ILE A 66 10.28 -10.31 -5.00
CA ILE A 66 11.73 -10.15 -4.95
C ILE A 66 12.45 -11.46 -5.29
N ALA A 67 11.97 -12.60 -4.79
CA ALA A 67 12.52 -13.91 -5.13
C ALA A 67 12.42 -14.22 -6.64
N ASP A 68 11.27 -13.89 -7.26
CA ASP A 68 11.07 -14.07 -8.70
C ASP A 68 12.01 -13.18 -9.51
N ILE A 69 12.19 -11.91 -9.11
CA ILE A 69 13.13 -10.98 -9.77
C ILE A 69 14.57 -11.47 -9.60
N ALA A 70 14.95 -11.98 -8.43
CA ALA A 70 16.28 -12.53 -8.17
C ALA A 70 16.58 -13.78 -8.99
N SER A 71 15.54 -14.54 -9.38
CA SER A 71 15.68 -15.74 -10.22
C SER A 71 15.97 -15.43 -11.70
N VAL A 72 15.87 -14.16 -12.12
CA VAL A 72 16.10 -13.76 -13.51
C VAL A 72 17.58 -13.90 -13.87
N ARG A 73 17.85 -14.66 -14.93
CA ARG A 73 19.20 -14.80 -15.47
C ARG A 73 19.78 -13.43 -15.84
N GLY A 74 21.00 -13.18 -15.36
CA GLY A 74 21.73 -11.92 -15.57
C GLY A 74 21.59 -10.94 -14.41
N VAL A 75 20.68 -11.17 -13.46
CA VAL A 75 20.58 -10.41 -12.21
C VAL A 75 21.60 -10.95 -11.22
N LYS A 76 22.48 -10.08 -10.72
CA LYS A 76 23.50 -10.43 -9.72
C LYS A 76 23.06 -10.03 -8.32
N ASP A 77 22.39 -8.88 -8.20
CA ASP A 77 21.89 -8.36 -6.92
C ASP A 77 20.70 -7.42 -7.13
N ILE A 78 19.92 -7.21 -6.07
CA ILE A 78 18.76 -6.33 -6.03
C ILE A 78 18.78 -5.53 -4.72
N HIS A 79 18.72 -4.21 -4.82
CA HIS A 79 18.71 -3.32 -3.67
C HIS A 79 17.78 -2.12 -3.87
N ASP A 80 17.62 -1.34 -2.80
CA ASP A 80 16.85 -0.10 -2.76
C ASP A 80 15.45 -0.21 -3.42
N TRP A 81 14.75 -1.30 -3.13
CA TRP A 81 13.42 -1.51 -3.67
C TRP A 81 12.36 -0.83 -2.80
N HIS A 82 11.44 -0.16 -3.46
CA HIS A 82 10.35 0.59 -2.85
C HIS A 82 9.06 0.22 -3.57
N LEU A 83 8.07 -0.27 -2.82
CA LEU A 83 6.76 -0.67 -3.33
C LEU A 83 5.69 0.19 -2.67
N TRP A 84 4.92 0.92 -3.47
CA TRP A 84 3.86 1.82 -2.99
C TRP A 84 2.58 1.67 -3.82
N ASP A 85 1.45 2.08 -3.24
CA ASP A 85 0.18 2.22 -3.97
C ASP A 85 -0.01 3.67 -4.42
N ILE A 86 -0.03 3.93 -5.74
CA ILE A 86 -0.22 5.27 -6.30
C ILE A 86 -1.69 5.71 -6.17
N ALA A 87 -2.63 4.78 -6.32
CA ALA A 87 -4.06 5.06 -6.26
C ALA A 87 -4.82 3.76 -6.05
N ALA A 88 -5.59 3.66 -4.97
CA ALA A 88 -6.49 2.56 -4.60
C ALA A 88 -6.42 1.34 -5.55
N GLY A 89 -5.41 0.48 -5.34
CA GLY A 89 -5.20 -0.73 -6.14
C GLY A 89 -4.27 -0.58 -7.35
N ARG A 90 -3.46 0.49 -7.42
CA ARG A 90 -2.45 0.69 -8.48
C ARG A 90 -1.06 0.70 -7.85
N ALA A 91 -0.51 -0.50 -7.70
CA ALA A 91 0.85 -0.69 -7.22
C ALA A 91 1.90 -0.17 -8.20
N ALA A 92 2.95 0.44 -7.65
CA ALA A 92 4.15 0.87 -8.35
C ALA A 92 5.40 0.45 -7.59
N LEU A 93 6.44 0.10 -8.35
CA LEU A 93 7.71 -0.40 -7.84
C LEU A 93 8.86 0.46 -8.38
N SER A 94 9.77 0.88 -7.50
CA SER A 94 11.12 1.33 -7.88
C SER A 94 12.13 0.33 -7.34
N VAL A 95 13.14 -0.02 -8.13
CA VAL A 95 14.16 -1.00 -7.72
C VAL A 95 15.48 -0.77 -8.44
N HIS A 96 16.58 -0.99 -7.72
CA HIS A 96 17.92 -0.99 -8.28
C HIS A 96 18.37 -2.44 -8.50
N LEU A 97 18.89 -2.71 -9.69
CA LEU A 97 19.19 -4.04 -10.17
C LEU A 97 20.62 -4.09 -10.68
N VAL A 98 21.46 -4.91 -10.05
CA VAL A 98 22.83 -5.12 -10.49
C VAL A 98 22.85 -6.18 -11.57
N THR A 99 23.24 -5.81 -12.78
CA THR A 99 23.24 -6.74 -13.92
C THR A 99 24.32 -6.41 -14.93
N SER A 100 24.88 -7.45 -15.55
CA SER A 100 25.75 -7.31 -16.73
C SER A 100 24.97 -7.29 -18.05
N GLU A 101 23.65 -7.54 -18.02
CA GLU A 101 22.79 -7.68 -19.21
C GLU A 101 21.50 -6.84 -19.05
N PRO A 102 21.61 -5.50 -18.98
CA PRO A 102 20.53 -4.62 -18.56
C PRO A 102 19.27 -4.74 -19.42
N ARG A 103 19.42 -4.92 -20.74
CA ARG A 103 18.29 -4.99 -21.67
C ARG A 103 17.43 -6.24 -21.45
N GLU A 104 18.06 -7.41 -21.28
CA GLU A 104 17.32 -8.66 -21.07
C GLU A 104 16.72 -8.73 -19.66
N ALA A 105 17.49 -8.32 -18.65
CA ALA A 105 17.04 -8.29 -17.27
C ALA A 105 15.82 -7.38 -17.13
N LEU A 106 15.87 -6.16 -17.66
CA LEU A 106 14.77 -5.20 -17.57
C LEU A 106 13.48 -5.73 -18.21
N GLN A 107 13.56 -6.37 -19.38
CA GLN A 107 12.38 -6.96 -20.03
C GLN A 107 11.76 -8.08 -19.19
N ARG A 108 12.58 -9.00 -18.65
CA ARG A 108 12.11 -10.13 -17.84
C ARG A 108 11.52 -9.67 -16.51
N VAL A 109 12.16 -8.70 -15.85
CA VAL A 109 11.69 -8.14 -14.59
C VAL A 109 10.38 -7.37 -14.79
N GLN A 110 10.24 -6.59 -15.86
CA GLN A 110 8.97 -5.93 -16.20
C GLN A 110 7.84 -6.93 -16.45
N GLU A 111 8.12 -8.09 -17.03
CA GLU A 111 7.12 -9.16 -17.22
C GLU A 111 6.70 -9.77 -15.88
N ILE A 112 7.65 -10.05 -14.98
CA ILE A 112 7.38 -10.53 -13.63
C ILE A 112 6.50 -9.53 -12.87
N CYS A 113 6.88 -8.25 -12.85
CA CYS A 113 6.10 -7.20 -12.20
C CYS A 113 4.67 -7.13 -12.73
N ARG A 114 4.48 -7.25 -14.05
CA ARG A 114 3.14 -7.28 -14.67
C ARG A 114 2.31 -8.47 -14.20
N ARG A 115 2.91 -9.65 -14.03
CA ARG A 115 2.22 -10.85 -13.49
C ARG A 115 1.79 -10.68 -12.02
N HIS A 116 2.55 -9.91 -11.25
CA HIS A 116 2.22 -9.54 -9.86
C HIS A 116 1.25 -8.33 -9.76
N GLY A 117 0.73 -7.83 -10.89
CA GLY A 117 -0.24 -6.73 -10.91
C GLY A 117 0.38 -5.34 -10.82
N ILE A 118 1.71 -5.22 -10.88
CA ILE A 118 2.43 -3.95 -10.85
C ILE A 118 2.55 -3.42 -12.28
N ARG A 119 1.88 -2.31 -12.57
CA ARG A 119 1.84 -1.72 -13.91
C ARG A 119 2.87 -0.62 -14.13
N HIS A 120 3.29 0.04 -13.05
CA HIS A 120 4.25 1.13 -13.11
C HIS A 120 5.53 0.70 -12.41
N THR A 121 6.63 0.64 -13.16
CA THR A 121 7.92 0.17 -12.65
C THR A 121 9.04 1.10 -13.10
N THR A 122 9.88 1.53 -12.17
CA THR A 122 11.14 2.22 -12.44
C THR A 122 12.27 1.28 -12.04
N ILE A 123 13.10 0.87 -13.01
CA ILE A 123 14.19 -0.08 -12.78
C ILE A 123 15.49 0.61 -13.15
N GLN A 124 16.34 0.85 -12.16
CA GLN A 124 17.68 1.37 -12.37
C GLN A 124 18.65 0.19 -12.49
N CYS A 125 19.34 0.08 -13.62
CA CYS A 125 20.35 -0.96 -13.83
C CYS A 125 21.72 -0.42 -13.43
N GLU A 126 22.43 -1.14 -12.56
CA GLU A 126 23.76 -0.79 -12.07
C GLU A 126 24.77 -1.90 -12.43
N GLU A 127 26.03 -1.51 -12.58
CA GLU A 127 27.15 -2.44 -12.78
C GLU A 127 27.84 -2.75 -11.45
N HIS A 128 28.48 -3.92 -11.39
CA HIS A 128 29.13 -4.40 -10.17
C HIS A 128 30.36 -3.53 -9.84
N GLY A 129 30.42 -2.95 -8.64
CA GLY A 129 31.56 -2.15 -8.18
C GLY A 129 31.42 -0.63 -8.31
N THR A 130 30.23 -0.11 -8.59
CA THR A 130 29.94 1.33 -8.50
C THR A 130 29.93 1.79 -7.03
N SER A 131 30.38 3.01 -6.77
CA SER A 131 30.40 3.65 -5.44
C SER A 131 29.01 3.77 -4.78
N ASP A 132 27.93 3.62 -5.57
CA ASP A 132 26.55 3.67 -5.09
C ASP A 132 26.14 2.45 -4.26
N MET A 133 26.81 1.30 -4.44
CA MET A 133 26.55 0.09 -3.66
C MET A 133 26.88 0.29 -2.16
N ALA A 134 27.88 1.13 -1.85
CA ALA A 134 28.25 1.47 -0.47
C ALA A 134 27.22 2.38 0.22
N ASN A 135 26.61 3.31 -0.52
CA ASN A 135 25.56 4.20 0.00
C ASN A 135 24.21 3.46 0.16
N CYS A 136 23.89 2.52 -0.74
CA CYS A 136 22.64 1.77 -0.68
C CYS A 136 22.58 0.74 0.46
N LEU A 137 23.72 0.13 0.83
CA LEU A 137 23.80 -0.78 1.98
C LEU A 137 23.51 -0.08 3.32
N ALA A 138 23.80 1.23 3.42
CA ALA A 138 23.50 2.01 4.63
C ALA A 138 21.99 2.28 4.80
N PHE A 139 21.20 2.34 3.72
CA PHE A 139 19.77 2.60 3.78
C PHE A 139 18.93 1.34 4.08
N ASN A 140 19.42 0.17 3.65
CA ASN A 140 18.77 -1.14 3.87
C ASN A 140 18.76 -1.57 5.37
N GLN A 141 19.48 -0.86 6.24
CA GLN A 141 19.50 -1.11 7.68
C GLN A 141 18.22 -0.63 8.39
N VAL A 142 17.40 0.22 7.76
CA VAL A 142 16.15 0.72 8.36
C VAL A 142 15.00 -0.28 8.22
N CYS A 143 14.95 -1.10 7.16
CA CYS A 143 13.90 -2.11 6.96
C CYS A 143 14.17 -3.45 7.67
N SER A 144 15.39 -3.71 8.15
CA SER A 144 15.72 -4.95 8.88
C SER A 144 15.48 -4.88 10.39
N VAL A 145 15.18 -3.71 10.95
CA VAL A 145 14.90 -3.53 12.40
C VAL A 145 13.54 -4.12 12.82
N GLY A 146 12.67 -4.51 11.87
CA GLY A 146 11.48 -5.30 12.16
C GLY A 146 11.74 -6.79 12.41
N ARG A 147 13.00 -7.26 12.34
CA ARG A 147 13.35 -8.69 12.28
C ARG A 147 13.76 -9.34 13.62
N GLU A 148 13.67 -8.63 14.76
CA GLU A 148 14.15 -9.15 16.07
C GLU A 148 13.06 -9.49 17.12
N SER A 149 11.81 -9.78 16.73
CA SER A 149 10.84 -10.36 17.68
C SER A 149 10.12 -11.59 17.13
N GLY A 150 10.75 -12.75 17.31
CA GLY A 150 10.13 -14.05 17.03
C GLY A 150 11.17 -15.14 16.81
N GLY A 151 11.83 -15.57 17.88
CA GLY A 151 12.82 -16.64 17.82
C GLY A 151 12.24 -18.00 17.42
N VAL A 152 13.09 -18.84 16.83
CA VAL A 152 13.10 -20.28 17.06
C VAL A 152 14.57 -20.71 17.10
N GLU A 153 15.00 -21.04 18.31
CA GLU A 153 16.16 -21.84 18.65
C GLU A 153 15.93 -23.25 18.07
N ALA A 154 16.89 -23.78 17.31
CA ALA A 154 16.94 -25.20 16.99
C ALA A 154 18.40 -25.65 16.96
N GLN A 155 18.77 -26.32 18.06
CA GLN A 155 19.78 -27.38 18.11
C GLN A 155 19.46 -28.49 17.10
#